data_AF-A0A6N8EIH9-F1
#
_entry.id   AF-A0A6N8EIH9-F1
#
_cell.length_a   1.000
_cell.length_b   1.000
_cell.length_c   1.000
_cell.angle_alpha   90.00
_cell.angle_beta   90.00
_cell.angle_gamma   90.00
#
_symmetry.space_group_name_H-M   'P 1'
#
loop_
_entity.id
_entity.type
_entity.pdbx_description
1 polymer ?
#
loop_
_entity_poly.entity_id
_entity_poly.type
_entity_poly.pdbx_seq_one_letter_code
_entity_poly.pdbx_strand_id
1 'polypeptide(L)' 'MLSDEIIDEVRSIRDAHAAKFNYDLRAIYADLKKSETERIAAGHPFVSSPSEIPTPKTALQRTRFAHR' A
#
# COMPACT_ATOMS: atom_id res chain seq x y z
N MET A 1 -0.75 20.87 15.49
CA MET A 1 -0.54 20.05 14.29
C MET A 1 -1.91 19.90 13.64
N LEU A 2 -2.08 20.27 12.37
CA LEU A 2 -3.30 19.93 11.64
C LEU A 2 -3.32 18.41 11.44
N SER A 3 -4.28 17.73 12.05
CA SER A 3 -4.67 16.38 11.68
C SER A 3 -5.36 16.45 10.32
N ASP A 4 -4.84 15.72 9.35
CA ASP A 4 -5.49 15.55 8.05
C ASP A 4 -6.54 14.45 8.20
N GLU A 5 -7.81 14.81 8.07
CA GLU A 5 -8.95 13.92 8.29
C GLU A 5 -8.88 12.67 7.40
N ILE A 6 -8.35 12.80 6.18
CA ILE A 6 -8.16 11.69 5.24
C ILE A 6 -7.12 10.72 5.78
N ILE A 7 -6.02 11.23 6.33
CA ILE A 7 -4.94 10.41 6.89
C ILE A 7 -5.45 9.64 8.12
N ASP A 8 -6.25 10.28 8.96
CA ASP A 8 -6.76 9.64 10.17
C ASP A 8 -7.79 8.55 9.85
N GLU A 9 -8.63 8.74 8.84
CA GLU A 9 -9.53 7.69 8.34
C GLU A 9 -8.74 6.49 7.79
N VAL A 10 -7.74 6.74 6.94
CA VAL A 10 -6.88 5.67 6.39
C VAL A 10 -6.18 4.89 7.50
N ARG A 11 -5.70 5.57 8.55
CA ARG A 11 -5.09 4.93 9.72
C ARG A 11 -6.10 4.08 10.49
N SER A 12 -7.30 4.61 10.73
CA SER A 12 -8.38 3.89 11.41
C SER A 12 -8.75 2.60 10.68
N ILE A 13 -8.91 2.65 9.35
CA ILE A 13 -9.21 1.48 8.52
C ILE A 13 -8.08 0.45 8.60
N ARG A 14 -6.82 0.89 8.50
CA ARG A 14 -5.66 0.00 8.59
C ARG A 14 -5.56 -0.67 9.96
N ASP A 15 -5.79 0.07 11.02
CA ASP A 15 -5.70 -0.44 12.40
C ASP A 15 -6.84 -1.43 12.68
N ALA A 16 -8.07 -1.11 12.24
CA ALA A 16 -9.20 -2.03 12.31
C ALA A 16 -8.96 -3.33 11.52
N HIS A 17 -8.30 -3.25 10.36
CA HIS A 17 -7.89 -4.42 9.60
C HIS A 17 -6.84 -5.24 10.37
N ALA A 18 -5.78 -4.61 10.87
CA ALA A 18 -4.71 -5.30 11.60
C ALA A 18 -5.21 -5.97 12.89
N ALA A 19 -6.15 -5.34 13.61
CA ALA A 19 -6.75 -5.88 14.82
C ALA A 19 -7.45 -7.23 14.59
N LYS A 20 -8.07 -7.45 13.42
CA LYS A 20 -8.68 -8.74 13.04
C LYS A 20 -7.67 -9.89 12.99
N PHE A 21 -6.40 -9.57 12.79
CA PHE A 21 -5.29 -10.52 12.69
C PHE A 21 -4.38 -10.49 13.93
N ASN A 22 -4.81 -9.86 15.04
CA ASN A 22 -3.98 -9.66 16.22
C ASN A 22 -2.62 -9.00 15.90
N TYR A 23 -2.58 -8.15 14.87
CA TYR A 23 -1.37 -7.51 14.37
C TYR A 23 -0.28 -8.48 13.88
N ASP A 24 -0.63 -9.74 13.56
CA ASP A 24 0.29 -10.67 12.92
C ASP A 24 0.49 -10.29 11.44
N LEU A 25 1.66 -9.77 11.14
CA LEU A 25 2.06 -9.35 9.79
C LEU A 25 1.99 -10.49 8.78
N ARG A 26 2.27 -11.73 9.18
CA ARG A 26 2.22 -12.88 8.27
C ARG A 26 0.79 -13.22 7.91
N ALA A 27 -0.11 -13.18 8.89
CA ALA A 27 -1.53 -13.44 8.68
C ALA A 27 -2.16 -12.36 7.77
N ILE A 28 -1.83 -11.08 8.01
CA ILE A 28 -2.26 -9.97 7.15
C ILE A 28 -1.76 -10.16 5.71
N TYR A 29 -0.49 -10.52 5.54
CA TYR A 29 0.09 -10.74 4.21
C TYR A 29 -0.62 -11.89 3.47
N ALA A 30 -0.86 -13.01 4.16
CA ALA A 30 -1.54 -14.15 3.58
C ALA A 30 -2.97 -13.80 3.14
N ASP A 31 -3.69 -13.00 3.92
CA ASP A 31 -5.03 -12.52 3.57
C ASP A 31 -5.03 -11.63 2.32
N LEU A 32 -4.11 -10.65 2.27
CA LEU A 32 -3.94 -9.80 1.10
C LEU A 32 -3.64 -10.62 -0.16
N LYS A 33 -2.76 -11.64 -0.06
CA LYS A 33 -2.47 -12.55 -1.18
C LYS A 33 -3.67 -13.36 -1.64
N LYS A 34 -4.54 -13.80 -0.72
CA LYS A 34 -5.80 -14.46 -1.10
C LYS A 34 -6.70 -13.49 -1.87
N SER A 35 -6.91 -12.29 -1.34
CA SER A 35 -7.74 -11.26 -1.99
C SER A 35 -7.22 -10.88 -3.38
N GLU A 36 -5.89 -10.84 -3.57
CA GLU A 36 -5.24 -10.62 -4.87
C GLU A 36 -5.59 -11.75 -5.85
N THR A 37 -5.44 -13.02 -5.44
CA THR A 37 -5.77 -14.17 -6.31
C THR A 37 -7.25 -14.22 -6.69
N GLU A 38 -8.14 -13.92 -5.76
CA GLU A 38 -9.60 -13.86 -6.01
C GLU A 38 -9.93 -12.75 -7.02
N ARG A 39 -9.30 -11.57 -6.89
CA ARG A 39 -9.51 -10.46 -7.82
C ARG A 39 -8.97 -10.76 -9.21
N ILE A 40 -7.81 -11.41 -9.31
CA ILE A 40 -7.26 -11.88 -10.58
C ILE A 40 -8.22 -12.90 -11.22
N ALA A 41 -8.74 -13.85 -10.43
CA ALA A 41 -9.71 -14.84 -10.91
C ALA A 41 -11.03 -14.20 -11.36
N ALA A 42 -11.46 -13.12 -10.72
CA ALA A 42 -12.62 -12.32 -11.12
C ALA A 42 -12.36 -11.42 -12.35
N GLY A 43 -11.15 -11.45 -12.92
CA GLY A 43 -10.79 -10.70 -14.12
C GLY A 43 -10.40 -9.25 -13.89
N HIS A 44 -10.13 -8.84 -12.64
CA HIS A 44 -9.59 -7.50 -12.38
C HIS A 44 -8.16 -7.37 -12.94
N PRO A 45 -7.81 -6.20 -13.52
CA PRO A 45 -6.48 -5.97 -14.04
C PRO A 45 -5.46 -5.98 -12.90
N PHE A 46 -4.48 -6.87 -13.01
CA PHE A 46 -3.32 -6.91 -12.13
C PHE A 46 -2.14 -6.22 -12.81
N VAL A 47 -1.67 -5.13 -12.21
CA VAL A 47 -0.54 -4.36 -12.72
C VAL A 47 0.70 -4.76 -11.95
N SER A 48 1.69 -5.35 -12.65
CA SER A 48 2.99 -5.63 -12.06
C SER A 48 3.71 -4.33 -11.74
N SER A 49 4.43 -4.31 -10.61
CA SER A 49 5.32 -3.19 -10.32
C SER A 49 6.37 -3.07 -11.43
N PRO A 50 6.73 -1.85 -11.86
CA PRO A 50 7.77 -1.68 -12.87
C PRO A 50 9.09 -2.25 -12.34
N SER A 51 9.75 -3.08 -13.15
CA SER A 51 11.05 -3.69 -12.82
C SER A 51 12.17 -2.64 -12.76
N GLU A 52 11.99 -1.53 -13.45
CA GLU A 52 12.92 -0.41 -13.46
C GLU A 52 12.46 0.69 -12.50
N ILE A 53 13.36 1.10 -11.61
CA ILE A 53 13.17 2.30 -10.82
C ILE A 53 13.15 3.48 -11.82
N PRO A 54 12.09 4.29 -11.87
CA PRO A 54 12.05 5.43 -12.77
C PRO A 54 13.20 6.37 -12.43
N THR A 55 14.15 6.52 -13.35
CA THR A 55 15.20 7.51 -13.22
C THR A 55 14.56 8.90 -13.35
N PRO A 56 14.88 9.85 -12.44
CA PRO A 56 14.32 11.18 -12.53
C PRO A 56 14.79 11.81 -13.85
N LYS A 57 13.85 12.10 -14.75
CA LYS A 57 14.11 12.74 -16.05
C LYS A 57 14.42 14.22 -15.90
N THR A 58 14.22 14.78 -14.71
CA THR A 58 14.42 16.20 -14.40
C THR A 58 14.92 16.36 -12.98
N ALA A 59 15.73 17.39 -12.72
CA ALA A 59 16.26 17.70 -11.39
C ALA A 59 15.17 17.88 -10.32
N LEU A 60 13.97 18.31 -10.73
CA LEU A 60 12.80 18.53 -9.86
C LEU A 60 12.11 17.22 -9.40
N GLN A 61 12.42 16.07 -10.02
CA GLN A 61 11.82 14.78 -9.64
C GLN A 61 12.61 14.06 -8.53
N ARG A 62 13.73 14.64 -8.05
CA ARG A 62 14.60 14.04 -7.03
C ARG A 62 13.98 13.98 -5.62
N THR A 63 12.88 14.67 -5.36
CA THR A 63 12.45 14.98 -3.98
C THR A 63 11.03 14.51 -3.67
N ARG A 64 10.74 13.22 -3.82
CA ARG A 64 9.54 12.63 -3.17
C ARG A 64 9.84 11.61 -2.08
N PHE A 65 11.05 11.06 -2.04
CA PHE A 65 11.47 10.12 -0.97
C PHE A 65 12.87 10.42 -0.42
N ALA A 66 13.38 11.64 -0.62
CA ALA A 66 14.71 12.05 -0.20
C ALA A 66 14.75 12.71 1.19
N HIS A 67 13.93 12.26 2.14
CA HIS A 67 14.08 12.66 3.54
C HIS A 67 14.37 11.42 4.36
N ARG A 68 15.61 11.39 4.88
CA ARG A 68 16.17 10.39 5.80
C ARG A 68 16.20 11.00 7.19
#